data_AF-A0A1Y5DUG1-F1
#
_entry.id   AF-A0A1Y5DUG1-F1
#
_cell.length_a   1.000
_cell.length_b   1.000
_cell.length_c   1.000
_cell.angle_alpha   90.00
_cell.angle_beta   90.00
_cell.angle_gamma   90.00
#
_symmetry.space_group_name_H-M   'P 1'
#
loop_
_entity.id
_entity.type
_entity.pdbx_description
1 polymer ?
#
loop_
_entity_poly.entity_id
_entity_poly.type
_entity_poly.pdbx_seq_one_letter_code
_entity_poly.pdbx_strand_id
1 'polypeptide(L)'
;MLKRLIAGMLLLLTTVVSAEGRNKVNKYCTAHANMTYQVFELRKVEGLSYSSFVSQVEHSKKHLNLSSRFFFTHAYSLPLNHSKLQVIDSAYKLCVSSYNELLAMN
;
A
#
# COMPACT_ATOMS: atom_id res chain seq x y z
N MET A 1 -6.22 -18.34 6.50
CA MET A 1 -6.38 -17.63 5.21
C MET A 1 -5.63 -16.30 5.22
N LEU A 2 -5.76 -15.50 6.28
CA LEU A 2 -5.03 -14.24 6.52
C LEU A 2 -3.52 -14.26 6.20
N LYS A 3 -2.77 -15.28 6.66
CA LYS A 3 -1.32 -15.42 6.35
C LYS A 3 -1.00 -15.50 4.85
N ARG A 4 -1.88 -16.12 4.05
CA ARG A 4 -1.71 -16.22 2.58
C ARG A 4 -2.01 -14.89 1.89
N LEU A 5 -2.99 -14.14 2.41
CA LEU A 5 -3.37 -12.83 1.89
C LEU A 5 -2.29 -11.77 2.17
N ILE A 6 -1.73 -11.78 3.39
CA ILE A 6 -0.58 -10.95 3.73
C ILE A 6 0.59 -11.30 2.82
N ALA A 7 0.93 -12.59 2.64
CA ALA A 7 2.00 -13.00 1.72
C ALA A 7 1.79 -12.53 0.27
N GLY A 8 0.56 -12.53 -0.24
CA GLY A 8 0.21 -11.96 -1.54
C GLY A 8 0.46 -10.46 -1.63
N MET A 9 0.18 -9.71 -0.57
CA MET A 9 0.51 -8.29 -0.47
C MET A 9 2.03 -8.05 -0.36
N LEU A 10 2.76 -8.92 0.34
CA LEU A 10 4.21 -8.81 0.49
C LEU A 10 4.96 -8.90 -0.85
N LEU A 11 4.40 -9.63 -1.83
CA LEU A 11 4.93 -9.71 -3.20
C LEU A 11 4.77 -8.41 -3.99
N LEU A 12 3.80 -7.56 -3.66
CA LEU A 12 3.64 -6.24 -4.29
C LEU A 12 4.57 -5.19 -3.70
N LEU A 13 4.92 -5.31 -2.42
CA LEU A 13 5.94 -4.44 -1.80
C LEU A 13 7.31 -4.56 -2.50
N THR A 14 7.61 -5.71 -3.13
CA THR A 14 8.88 -5.89 -3.87
C THR A 14 8.84 -5.34 -5.29
N THR A 15 7.67 -5.21 -5.92
CA THR A 15 7.55 -4.67 -7.29
C THR A 15 7.66 -3.15 -7.34
N VAL A 16 7.41 -2.46 -6.22
CA VAL A 16 7.59 -1.01 -6.05
C VAL A 16 9.05 -0.57 -6.27
N VAL A 17 10.03 -1.45 -6.03
CA VAL A 17 11.47 -1.12 -6.01
C VAL A 17 12.09 -1.03 -7.42
N SER A 18 11.44 -1.54 -8.47
CA SER A 18 12.02 -1.65 -9.83
C SER A 18 11.41 -0.67 -10.87
N ALA A 19 11.19 0.58 -10.48
CA ALA A 19 10.69 1.59 -11.41
C ALA A 19 11.84 2.19 -12.25
N GLU A 20 12.16 1.61 -13.40
CA GLU A 20 13.06 2.20 -14.42
C GLU A 20 12.30 2.62 -15.71
N GLY A 21 12.74 3.73 -16.33
CA GLY A 21 12.29 4.24 -17.64
C GLY A 21 11.28 5.41 -17.63
N ARG A 22 10.81 5.82 -18.83
CA ARG A 22 9.95 7.00 -19.10
C ARG A 22 8.61 7.06 -18.35
N ASN A 23 8.21 5.98 -17.67
CA ASN A 23 6.96 5.87 -16.90
C ASN A 23 7.21 5.60 -15.40
N LYS A 24 8.36 6.02 -14.86
CA LYS A 24 8.76 5.75 -13.47
C LYS A 24 7.70 6.16 -12.44
N VAL A 25 7.20 7.40 -12.53
CA VAL A 25 6.16 7.94 -11.63
C VAL A 25 4.89 7.11 -11.73
N ASN A 26 4.38 6.89 -12.95
CA ASN A 26 3.16 6.14 -13.17
C ASN A 26 3.23 4.70 -12.64
N LYS A 27 4.33 3.99 -12.91
CA LYS A 27 4.55 2.62 -12.39
C LYS A 27 4.61 2.61 -10.87
N TYR A 28 5.39 3.51 -10.28
CA TYR A 28 5.56 3.62 -8.82
C TYR A 28 4.23 3.94 -8.13
N CYS A 29 3.46 4.88 -8.67
CA CYS A 29 2.16 5.26 -8.10
C CYS A 29 1.07 4.22 -8.34
N THR A 30 1.09 3.53 -9.48
CA THR A 30 0.19 2.40 -9.72
C THR A 30 0.46 1.26 -8.73
N ALA A 31 1.73 0.95 -8.45
CA ALA A 31 2.09 -0.09 -7.50
C ALA A 31 1.60 0.24 -6.08
N HIS A 32 1.83 1.47 -5.61
CA HIS A 32 1.33 1.92 -4.31
C HIS A 32 -0.19 1.98 -4.24
N ALA A 33 -0.87 2.43 -5.29
CA ALA A 33 -2.33 2.47 -5.33
C ALA A 33 -2.96 1.06 -5.26
N ASN A 34 -2.39 0.09 -5.98
CA ASN A 34 -2.83 -1.29 -5.91
C ASN A 34 -2.58 -1.91 -4.52
N MET A 35 -1.44 -1.60 -3.91
CA MET A 35 -1.13 -2.03 -2.55
C MET A 35 -2.12 -1.44 -1.53
N THR A 36 -2.40 -0.14 -1.60
CA THR A 36 -3.43 0.52 -0.75
C THR A 36 -4.77 -0.20 -0.87
N TYR A 37 -5.20 -0.53 -2.10
CA TYR A 37 -6.45 -1.26 -2.30
C TYR A 37 -6.45 -2.64 -1.65
N GLN A 38 -5.36 -3.40 -1.74
CA GLN A 38 -5.29 -4.70 -1.06
C GLN A 38 -5.37 -4.59 0.46
N VAL A 39 -4.67 -3.60 1.03
CA VAL A 39 -4.73 -3.33 2.48
C VAL A 39 -6.14 -2.93 2.89
N PHE A 40 -6.81 -2.09 2.09
CA PHE A 40 -8.19 -1.67 2.30
C PHE A 40 -9.15 -2.86 2.28
N GLU A 41 -9.04 -3.75 1.29
CA GLU A 41 -9.89 -4.93 1.20
C GLU A 41 -9.65 -5.89 2.37
N LEU A 42 -8.40 -6.06 2.80
CA LEU A 42 -8.09 -6.89 3.95
C LEU A 42 -8.65 -6.30 5.24
N ARG A 43 -8.51 -4.99 5.45
CA ARG A 43 -9.15 -4.27 6.55
C ARG A 43 -10.67 -4.49 6.53
N LYS A 44 -11.30 -4.39 5.35
CA LYS A 44 -12.74 -4.53 5.18
C LYS A 44 -13.25 -5.96 5.47
N VAL A 45 -12.51 -6.98 5.04
CA VAL A 45 -12.89 -8.40 5.19
C VAL A 45 -12.53 -8.94 6.58
N GLU A 46 -11.33 -8.65 7.06
CA GLU A 46 -10.77 -9.26 8.28
C GLU A 46 -11.01 -8.40 9.53
N GLY A 47 -11.40 -7.12 9.36
CA GLY A 47 -11.71 -6.22 10.48
C GLY A 47 -10.51 -5.87 11.37
N LEU A 48 -9.28 -6.13 10.92
CA LEU A 48 -8.07 -5.91 11.71
C LEU A 48 -7.84 -4.43 11.99
N SER A 49 -7.48 -4.09 13.24
CA SER A 49 -6.97 -2.76 13.57
C SER A 49 -5.66 -2.46 12.84
N TYR A 50 -5.36 -1.18 12.64
CA TYR A 50 -4.12 -0.75 11.99
C TYR A 50 -2.88 -1.29 12.71
N SER A 51 -2.86 -1.20 14.04
CA SER A 51 -1.74 -1.70 14.85
C SER A 51 -1.54 -3.21 14.72
N SER A 52 -2.63 -3.99 14.73
CA SER A 52 -2.55 -5.45 14.54
C SER A 52 -2.04 -5.79 13.14
N PHE A 53 -2.52 -5.09 12.11
CA PHE A 53 -2.09 -5.29 10.74
C PHE A 53 -0.60 -4.98 10.56
N VAL A 54 -0.13 -3.82 11.04
CA VAL A 54 1.30 -3.44 10.97
C VAL A 54 2.17 -4.47 11.69
N SER A 55 1.78 -4.89 12.91
CA SER A 55 2.52 -5.91 13.66
C SER A 55 2.66 -7.23 12.89
N GLN A 56 1.61 -7.68 12.21
CA GLN A 56 1.66 -8.89 11.39
C GLN A 56 2.56 -8.73 10.15
N VAL A 57 2.51 -7.58 9.49
CA VAL A 57 3.38 -7.29 8.34
C VAL A 57 4.85 -7.24 8.77
N GLU A 58 5.17 -6.58 9.88
CA GLU A 58 6.55 -6.48 10.40
C GLU A 58 7.08 -7.80 10.94
N HIS A 59 6.21 -8.67 11.47
CA HIS A 59 6.62 -10.03 11.80
C HIS A 59 6.99 -10.83 10.54
N SER A 60 6.35 -10.53 9.40
CA SER A 60 6.55 -11.24 8.12
C SER A 60 7.66 -10.66 7.23
N LYS A 61 8.02 -9.38 7.41
CA LYS A 61 9.13 -8.71 6.72
C LYS A 61 10.01 -8.02 7.73
N LYS A 62 11.34 -8.25 7.63
CA LYS A 62 12.30 -7.68 8.59
C LYS A 62 12.19 -6.16 8.72
N HIS A 63 11.80 -5.39 7.69
CA HIS A 63 11.48 -3.96 7.82
C HIS A 63 10.45 -3.51 6.77
N LEU A 64 9.38 -2.83 7.21
CA LEU A 64 8.43 -2.12 6.35
C LEU A 64 8.96 -0.70 6.09
N ASN A 65 9.18 -0.29 4.84
CA ASN A 65 9.66 1.06 4.54
C ASN A 65 8.58 2.13 4.83
N LEU A 66 9.03 3.37 5.01
CA LEU A 66 8.17 4.50 5.41
C LEU A 66 7.10 4.80 4.36
N SER A 67 7.45 4.73 3.07
CA SER A 67 6.49 4.89 1.97
C SER A 67 5.35 3.88 2.06
N SER A 68 5.65 2.61 2.35
CA SER A 68 4.61 1.58 2.48
C SER A 68 3.71 1.85 3.69
N ARG A 69 4.28 2.27 4.83
CA ARG A 69 3.51 2.68 6.02
C ARG A 69 2.57 3.85 5.71
N PHE A 70 3.02 4.82 4.92
CA PHE A 70 2.21 5.96 4.50
C PHE A 70 0.95 5.49 3.72
N PHE A 71 1.11 4.59 2.75
CA PHE A 71 -0.02 4.05 1.99
C PHE A 71 -0.91 3.08 2.77
N PHE A 72 -0.37 2.38 3.76
CA PHE A 72 -1.17 1.59 4.71
C PHE A 72 -2.04 2.50 5.58
N THR A 73 -1.48 3.59 6.07
CA THR A 73 -2.22 4.59 6.85
C THR A 73 -3.36 5.16 6.03
N HIS A 74 -3.11 5.47 4.75
CA HIS A 74 -4.14 5.91 3.82
C HIS A 74 -5.26 4.87 3.64
N ALA A 75 -4.94 3.59 3.46
CA ALA A 75 -5.97 2.53 3.39
C ALA A 75 -6.87 2.48 4.64
N TYR A 76 -6.34 2.82 5.81
CA TYR A 76 -7.05 2.83 7.08
C TYR A 76 -7.84 4.11 7.35
N SER A 77 -7.56 5.22 6.65
CA SER A 77 -8.33 6.46 6.76
C SER A 77 -9.57 6.47 5.85
N LEU A 78 -9.59 5.65 4.79
CA LEU A 78 -10.70 5.63 3.83
C LEU A 78 -11.99 5.00 4.41
N PRO A 79 -13.18 5.52 4.05
CA PRO A 79 -14.47 4.89 4.35
C PRO A 79 -14.62 3.48 3.74
N LEU A 80 -15.14 2.52 4.51
CA LEU A 80 -15.28 1.11 4.07
C LEU A 80 -16.30 0.89 2.93
N ASN A 81 -17.14 1.90 2.64
CA ASN A 81 -18.08 1.88 1.52
C ASN A 81 -17.46 2.36 0.19
N HIS A 82 -16.19 2.78 0.18
CA HIS A 82 -15.49 3.12 -1.06
C HIS A 82 -15.37 1.91 -1.99
N SER A 83 -15.57 2.16 -3.28
CA SER A 83 -15.32 1.20 -4.35
C SER A 83 -13.82 1.08 -4.63
N LYS A 84 -13.42 -0.01 -5.32
CA LYS A 84 -12.05 -0.22 -5.77
C LYS A 84 -11.47 0.99 -6.51
N LEU A 85 -12.22 1.56 -7.46
CA LEU A 85 -11.76 2.69 -8.26
C LEU A 85 -11.50 3.92 -7.38
N GLN A 86 -12.38 4.20 -6.42
CA GLN A 86 -12.20 5.32 -5.49
C GLN A 86 -10.96 5.17 -4.62
N VAL A 87 -10.66 3.95 -4.15
CA VAL A 87 -9.45 3.68 -3.35
C VAL A 87 -8.19 3.86 -4.21
N ILE A 88 -8.17 3.27 -5.42
CA ILE A 88 -7.02 3.34 -6.33
C ILE A 88 -6.77 4.79 -6.76
N ASP A 89 -7.80 5.52 -7.20
CA ASP A 89 -7.65 6.91 -7.65
C ASP A 89 -7.17 7.82 -6.54
N SER A 90 -7.68 7.64 -5.32
CA SER A 90 -7.25 8.41 -4.15
C SER A 90 -5.77 8.16 -3.82
N ALA A 91 -5.36 6.89 -3.80
CA ALA A 91 -3.97 6.51 -3.51
C ALA A 91 -3.01 6.94 -4.63
N TYR A 92 -3.44 6.85 -5.90
CA TYR A 92 -2.64 7.31 -7.03
C TYR A 92 -2.42 8.82 -6.99
N LYS A 93 -3.48 9.60 -6.75
CA LYS A 93 -3.39 11.06 -6.58
C LYS A 93 -2.45 11.43 -5.43
N LEU A 94 -2.59 10.76 -4.29
CA LEU A 94 -1.71 10.94 -3.13
C LEU A 94 -0.24 10.66 -3.47
N CYS A 95 0.02 9.58 -4.23
CA CYS A 95 1.37 9.26 -4.66
C CYS A 95 1.95 10.33 -5.59
N VAL A 96 1.19 10.78 -6.59
CA VAL A 96 1.66 11.79 -7.54
C VAL A 96 1.96 13.11 -6.83
N SER A 97 1.13 13.53 -5.87
CA SER A 97 1.35 14.77 -5.11
C SER A 97 2.56 14.70 -4.18
N SER A 98 2.88 13.53 -3.64
CA SER A 98 3.96 13.32 -2.67
C SER A 98 5.17 12.58 -3.26
N TYR A 99 5.27 12.48 -4.59
CA TYR A 99 6.22 11.58 -5.25
C TYR A 99 7.68 11.81 -4.83
N ASN A 100 8.13 13.07 -4.79
CA ASN A 100 9.50 13.40 -4.43
C ASN A 100 9.81 13.10 -2.95
N GLU A 101 8.85 13.30 -2.07
CA GLU A 101 8.98 13.00 -0.63
C GLU A 101 9.05 11.49 -0.40
N LEU A 102 8.20 10.73 -1.09
CA LEU A 102 8.18 9.27 -1.05
C LEU A 102 9.47 8.64 -1.58
N LEU A 103 10.13 9.27 -2.56
CA LEU A 103 11.46 8.84 -3.01
C LEU A 103 12.55 9.10 -1.97
N ALA A 104 12.43 10.15 -1.16
CA ALA A 104 13.39 10.46 -0.08
C ALA A 104 13.18 9.60 1.18
N MET A 105 12.01 8.96 1.31
CA MET A 105 11.63 8.08 2.42
C MET A 105 12.00 6.60 2.21
N ASN A 106 12.41 6.24 1.00
CA ASN A 106 12.79 4.88 0.59
C ASN A 106 14.29 4.65 0.68
#